data_AF-A0AAV0IWN2-F1
#
_entry.id   AF-A0AAV0IWN2-F1
#
_cell.length_a   1.000
_cell.length_b   1.000
_cell.length_c   1.000
_cell.angle_alpha   90.00
_cell.angle_beta   90.00
_cell.angle_gamma   90.00
#
_symmetry.space_group_name_H-M   'P 1'
#
loop_
_entity.id
_entity.type
_entity.pdbx_description
1 polymer ?
#
loop_
_entity_poly.entity_id
_entity_poly.type
_entity_poly.pdbx_seq_one_letter_code
_entity_poly.pdbx_strand_id
1 'polypeptide(L)'
;MLDSNFRGGGIFLNDAVRITIDNCYVTHFTTDGISVNGGHETLIRNTFIGQHITAGGDPDERKFSGTGIALNGNDNAVTDVVIFSAGVGVMITGQANILTGVHCYNKASGFGGTGIYIKLPGLSQTRIVNSYMDFTGITVEDPVQLTISDTFFLGGAYVVFKSVKGVAKGVSVVNNMFSGISHAQYSLVSSTAGAFPRHALRNITGNVVVVESDVPVTASVFAAVSQ
;
A
#
# COMPACT_ATOMS: atom_id res chain seq x y z
N MET A 1 -23.71 1.18 -10.36
CA MET A 1 -22.51 1.43 -11.19
C MET A 1 -22.45 2.91 -11.51
N LEU A 2 -21.28 3.54 -11.31
CA LEU A 2 -20.97 4.91 -11.68
C LEU A 2 -19.91 4.84 -12.78
N ASP A 3 -20.27 5.28 -13.98
CA ASP A 3 -19.44 5.22 -15.17
C ASP A 3 -19.06 6.64 -15.61
N SER A 4 -17.78 6.98 -15.48
CA SER A 4 -17.26 8.29 -15.85
C SER A 4 -17.03 8.43 -17.36
N ASN A 5 -17.23 7.39 -18.18
CA ASN A 5 -17.12 7.41 -19.64
C ASN A 5 -15.81 8.00 -20.17
N PHE A 6 -14.70 7.74 -19.48
CA PHE A 6 -13.38 8.32 -19.71
C PHE A 6 -13.39 9.85 -19.71
N ARG A 7 -14.21 10.45 -18.84
CA ARG A 7 -14.37 11.90 -18.66
C ARG A 7 -14.27 12.27 -17.19
N GLY A 8 -13.05 12.55 -16.73
CA GLY A 8 -12.80 13.04 -15.37
C GLY A 8 -12.83 11.92 -14.33
N GLY A 9 -13.25 12.24 -13.10
CA GLY A 9 -13.28 11.31 -11.97
C GLY A 9 -14.63 10.66 -11.75
N GLY A 10 -14.73 9.82 -10.72
CA GLY A 10 -15.99 9.24 -10.26
C GLY A 10 -16.63 10.06 -9.13
N ILE A 11 -16.37 9.68 -7.88
CA ILE A 11 -16.92 10.34 -6.68
C ILE A 11 -15.89 11.33 -6.14
N PHE A 12 -16.30 12.58 -5.89
CA PHE A 12 -15.46 13.61 -5.27
C PHE A 12 -16.11 14.13 -3.99
N LEU A 13 -15.38 14.06 -2.88
CA LEU A 13 -15.75 14.63 -1.59
C LEU A 13 -14.77 15.75 -1.24
N ASN A 14 -15.29 16.92 -0.88
CA ASN A 14 -14.49 18.07 -0.46
C ASN A 14 -14.94 18.56 0.91
N ASP A 15 -14.03 18.58 1.87
CA ASP A 15 -14.23 19.06 3.25
C ASP A 15 -15.48 18.46 3.92
N ALA A 16 -15.68 17.16 3.72
CA ALA A 16 -16.84 16.42 4.23
C ALA A 16 -16.46 15.58 5.46
N VAL A 17 -17.43 15.36 6.36
CA VAL A 17 -17.22 14.55 7.57
C VAL A 17 -18.32 13.51 7.69
N ARG A 18 -18.00 12.30 8.17
CA ARG A 18 -18.95 11.19 8.39
C ARG A 18 -19.69 10.76 7.13
N ILE A 19 -18.97 10.64 6.03
CA ILE A 19 -19.50 10.15 4.76
C ILE A 19 -19.22 8.65 4.64
N THR A 20 -20.18 7.92 4.09
CA THR A 20 -20.01 6.52 3.71
C THR A 20 -20.23 6.36 2.21
N ILE A 21 -19.25 5.77 1.53
CA ILE A 21 -19.36 5.25 0.16
C ILE A 21 -19.36 3.73 0.26
N ASP A 22 -20.49 3.09 -0.04
CA ASP A 22 -20.70 1.66 0.16
C ASP A 22 -21.28 1.01 -1.10
N ASN A 23 -20.87 -0.22 -1.38
CA ASN A 23 -21.41 -1.07 -2.45
C ASN A 23 -21.44 -0.39 -3.83
N CYS A 24 -20.35 0.31 -4.18
CA CYS A 24 -20.24 0.99 -5.46
C CYS A 24 -19.48 0.14 -6.49
N TYR A 25 -19.74 0.42 -7.77
CA TYR A 25 -18.92 -0.05 -8.89
C TYR A 25 -18.55 1.18 -9.70
N VAL A 26 -17.30 1.63 -9.63
CA VAL A 26 -16.81 2.88 -10.22
C VAL A 26 -15.86 2.58 -11.38
N THR A 27 -16.12 3.14 -12.57
CA THR A 27 -15.31 2.81 -13.74
C THR A 27 -15.09 3.97 -14.71
N HIS A 28 -14.18 3.75 -15.67
CA HIS A 28 -13.87 4.64 -16.78
C HIS A 28 -13.52 6.07 -16.34
N PHE A 29 -12.79 6.23 -15.24
CA PHE A 29 -12.26 7.53 -14.83
C PHE A 29 -10.95 7.85 -15.59
N THR A 30 -10.64 9.11 -15.84
CA THR A 30 -9.33 9.56 -16.34
C THR A 30 -8.47 10.23 -15.27
N THR A 31 -9.07 10.56 -14.12
CA THR A 31 -8.36 11.10 -12.95
C THR A 31 -8.46 10.11 -11.79
N ASP A 32 -9.36 10.35 -10.83
CA ASP A 32 -9.55 9.54 -9.64
C ASP A 32 -10.93 8.86 -9.68
N GLY A 33 -10.98 7.56 -9.38
CA GLY A 33 -12.25 6.86 -9.21
C GLY A 33 -13.03 7.42 -8.02
N ILE A 34 -12.40 7.48 -6.85
CA ILE A 34 -12.92 8.16 -5.66
C ILE A 34 -11.84 9.09 -5.13
N SER A 35 -12.19 10.35 -4.85
CA SER A 35 -11.29 11.34 -4.29
C SER A 35 -11.90 11.98 -3.05
N VAL A 36 -11.15 11.95 -1.95
CA VAL A 36 -11.50 12.54 -0.65
C VAL A 36 -10.49 13.65 -0.36
N ASN A 37 -10.94 14.90 -0.42
CA ASN A 37 -10.10 16.08 -0.23
C ASN A 37 -10.48 16.84 1.04
N GLY A 38 -9.60 16.86 2.02
CA GLY A 38 -9.90 17.38 3.35
C GLY A 38 -10.93 16.52 4.10
N GLY A 39 -11.50 17.09 5.16
CA GLY A 39 -12.48 16.37 6.00
C GLY A 39 -11.88 15.24 6.85
N HIS A 40 -12.74 14.54 7.58
CA HIS A 40 -12.40 13.45 8.51
C HIS A 40 -13.51 12.37 8.50
N GLU A 41 -13.21 11.13 8.89
CA GLU A 41 -14.22 10.06 9.08
C GLU A 41 -14.97 9.65 7.79
N THR A 42 -14.30 9.57 6.65
CA THR A 42 -14.90 8.94 5.44
C THR A 42 -14.68 7.43 5.45
N LEU A 43 -15.74 6.67 5.23
CA LEU A 43 -15.73 5.20 5.12
C LEU A 43 -16.00 4.79 3.68
N ILE A 44 -15.02 4.16 3.02
CA ILE A 44 -15.17 3.58 1.67
C ILE A 44 -15.18 2.06 1.81
N ARG A 45 -16.25 1.39 1.41
CA ARG A 45 -16.36 -0.06 1.62
C ARG A 45 -17.12 -0.85 0.55
N ASN A 46 -16.86 -2.15 0.50
CA ASN A 46 -17.56 -3.12 -0.35
C ASN A 46 -17.64 -2.72 -1.83
N THR A 47 -16.58 -2.12 -2.37
CA THR A 47 -16.63 -1.40 -3.66
C THR A 47 -15.65 -1.99 -4.66
N PHE A 48 -16.02 -1.97 -5.94
CA PHE A 48 -15.16 -2.34 -7.06
C PHE A 48 -14.80 -1.09 -7.87
N ILE A 49 -13.52 -0.87 -8.13
CA ILE A 49 -13.03 0.34 -8.78
C ILE A 49 -12.06 -0.04 -9.90
N GLY A 50 -12.28 0.49 -11.10
CA GLY A 50 -11.26 0.36 -12.12
C GLY A 50 -11.44 1.22 -13.35
N GLN A 51 -10.34 1.83 -13.79
CA GLN A 51 -10.23 2.67 -14.97
C GLN A 51 -10.73 1.98 -16.23
N HIS A 52 -10.46 0.68 -16.37
CA HIS A 52 -10.89 -0.17 -17.48
C HIS A 52 -11.50 -1.46 -16.94
N ILE A 53 -12.67 -1.86 -17.43
CA ILE A 53 -13.29 -3.12 -17.03
C ILE A 53 -12.46 -4.29 -17.57
N THR A 54 -11.72 -4.94 -16.68
CA THR A 54 -10.83 -6.06 -17.00
C THR A 54 -10.71 -7.00 -15.79
N ALA A 55 -10.33 -8.24 -16.04
CA ALA A 55 -10.00 -9.25 -15.02
C ALA A 55 -8.48 -9.54 -14.95
N GLY A 56 -7.66 -8.66 -15.53
CA GLY A 56 -6.21 -8.82 -15.66
C GLY A 56 -5.78 -9.23 -17.07
N GLY A 57 -4.51 -8.96 -17.41
CA GLY A 57 -3.95 -9.28 -18.73
C GLY A 57 -4.46 -8.39 -19.87
N ASP A 58 -4.94 -7.18 -19.54
CA ASP A 58 -5.40 -6.22 -20.53
C ASP A 58 -4.22 -5.80 -21.45
N PRO A 59 -4.35 -5.86 -22.79
CA PRO A 59 -3.28 -5.45 -23.70
C PRO A 59 -2.83 -3.99 -23.50
N ASP A 60 -3.71 -3.13 -23.00
CA ASP A 60 -3.47 -1.72 -22.76
C ASP A 60 -3.13 -1.39 -21.29
N GLU A 61 -2.92 -2.39 -20.43
CA GLU A 61 -2.61 -2.21 -19.00
C GLU A 61 -1.45 -1.24 -18.75
N ARG A 62 -0.43 -1.26 -19.63
CA ARG A 62 0.71 -0.33 -19.59
C ARG A 62 0.31 1.14 -19.66
N LYS A 63 -0.85 1.45 -20.25
CA LYS A 63 -1.39 2.80 -20.43
C LYS A 63 -2.27 3.25 -19.27
N PHE A 64 -2.65 2.37 -18.34
CA PHE A 64 -3.46 2.75 -17.18
C PHE A 64 -2.71 3.81 -16.36
N SER A 65 -3.42 4.86 -15.98
CA SER A 65 -2.84 6.12 -15.50
C SER A 65 -3.61 6.75 -14.35
N GLY A 66 -4.91 6.45 -14.19
CA GLY A 66 -5.74 7.03 -13.14
C GLY A 66 -5.38 6.51 -11.75
N THR A 67 -5.96 7.13 -10.73
CA THR A 67 -5.92 6.66 -9.34
C THR A 67 -7.25 5.98 -9.01
N GLY A 68 -7.25 4.80 -8.41
CA GLY A 68 -8.49 4.17 -7.93
C GLY A 68 -9.13 5.00 -6.82
N ILE A 69 -8.40 5.20 -5.71
CA ILE A 69 -8.81 6.02 -4.57
C ILE A 69 -7.71 7.02 -4.22
N ALA A 70 -8.04 8.29 -4.10
CA ALA A 70 -7.17 9.33 -3.56
C ALA A 70 -7.68 9.80 -2.19
N LEU A 71 -6.88 9.63 -1.14
CA LEU A 71 -7.16 10.07 0.23
C LEU A 71 -6.24 11.25 0.60
N ASN A 72 -6.71 12.46 0.33
CA ASN A 72 -6.07 13.71 0.72
C ASN A 72 -6.73 14.31 1.98
N GLY A 73 -6.87 13.48 3.01
CA GLY A 73 -7.50 13.84 4.28
C GLY A 73 -7.17 12.79 5.34
N ASN A 74 -7.58 13.08 6.57
CA ASN A 74 -7.19 12.29 7.74
C ASN A 74 -8.33 11.40 8.23
N ASP A 75 -8.00 10.39 9.02
CA ASP A 75 -8.97 9.57 9.76
C ASP A 75 -10.01 8.86 8.87
N ASN A 76 -9.63 8.42 7.66
CA ASN A 76 -10.50 7.67 6.77
C ASN A 76 -10.22 6.16 6.82
N ALA A 77 -11.24 5.37 6.46
CA ALA A 77 -11.14 3.92 6.37
C ALA A 77 -11.54 3.42 4.98
N VAL A 78 -10.73 2.52 4.41
CA VAL A 78 -11.04 1.76 3.21
C VAL A 78 -11.13 0.29 3.60
N THR A 79 -12.28 -0.34 3.37
CA THR A 79 -12.58 -1.69 3.87
C THR A 79 -13.21 -2.56 2.79
N ASP A 80 -12.61 -3.71 2.49
CA ASP A 80 -13.17 -4.68 1.52
C ASP A 80 -13.41 -4.04 0.14
N VAL A 81 -12.35 -3.45 -0.42
CA VAL A 81 -12.38 -2.75 -1.71
C VAL A 81 -11.44 -3.42 -2.69
N VAL A 82 -11.92 -3.64 -3.91
CA VAL A 82 -11.14 -4.19 -5.02
C VAL A 82 -10.81 -3.09 -6.02
N ILE A 83 -9.52 -2.85 -6.26
CA ILE A 83 -9.05 -1.96 -7.34
C ILE A 83 -8.46 -2.82 -8.45
N PHE A 84 -9.24 -3.00 -9.52
CA PHE A 84 -8.96 -3.93 -10.60
C PHE A 84 -8.26 -3.31 -11.83
N SER A 85 -8.25 -1.98 -11.93
CA SER A 85 -7.47 -1.28 -12.96
C SER A 85 -7.22 0.18 -12.60
N ALA A 86 -5.97 0.61 -12.56
CA ALA A 86 -5.55 1.99 -12.30
C ALA A 86 -4.02 2.07 -12.41
N GLY A 87 -3.46 3.25 -12.70
CA GLY A 87 -2.03 3.47 -12.56
C GLY A 87 -1.57 3.34 -11.10
N VAL A 88 -2.33 3.95 -10.19
CA VAL A 88 -2.18 3.80 -8.73
C VAL A 88 -3.48 3.28 -8.13
N GLY A 89 -3.43 2.20 -7.35
CA GLY A 89 -4.64 1.65 -6.72
C GLY A 89 -5.22 2.61 -5.67
N VAL A 90 -4.45 2.89 -4.62
CA VAL A 90 -4.77 3.87 -3.58
C VAL A 90 -3.62 4.84 -3.37
N MET A 91 -3.87 6.14 -3.47
CA MET A 91 -2.94 7.22 -3.13
C MET A 91 -3.35 7.83 -1.78
N ILE A 92 -2.41 7.96 -0.85
CA ILE A 92 -2.64 8.56 0.48
C ILE A 92 -1.69 9.74 0.67
N THR A 93 -2.26 10.91 0.92
CA THR A 93 -1.54 12.17 1.21
C THR A 93 -2.02 12.84 2.51
N GLY A 94 -2.92 12.22 3.26
CA GLY A 94 -3.31 12.60 4.62
C GLY A 94 -2.94 11.55 5.68
N GLN A 95 -2.90 11.95 6.95
CA GLN A 95 -2.47 11.12 8.08
C GLN A 95 -3.56 10.15 8.57
N ALA A 96 -3.17 9.19 9.41
CA ALA A 96 -4.09 8.43 10.27
C ALA A 96 -5.17 7.60 9.53
N ASN A 97 -4.93 7.22 8.28
CA ASN A 97 -5.84 6.38 7.50
C ASN A 97 -5.68 4.88 7.84
N ILE A 98 -6.71 4.08 7.55
CA ILE A 98 -6.65 2.61 7.65
C ILE A 98 -7.20 1.94 6.38
N LEU A 99 -6.45 0.98 5.86
CA LEU A 99 -6.83 0.14 4.72
C LEU A 99 -6.91 -1.30 5.22
N THR A 100 -8.05 -1.95 5.00
CA THR A 100 -8.26 -3.36 5.37
C THR A 100 -9.06 -4.11 4.32
N GLY A 101 -8.70 -5.36 4.01
CA GLY A 101 -9.40 -6.11 2.96
C GLY A 101 -9.24 -5.47 1.56
N VAL A 102 -8.20 -4.67 1.35
CA VAL A 102 -7.98 -3.99 0.06
C VAL A 102 -7.25 -4.92 -0.88
N HIS A 103 -7.86 -5.22 -2.03
CA HIS A 103 -7.25 -6.02 -3.09
C HIS A 103 -6.86 -5.14 -4.27
N CYS A 104 -5.56 -4.99 -4.50
CA CYS A 104 -5.02 -4.27 -5.65
C CYS A 104 -4.47 -5.25 -6.68
N TYR A 105 -5.07 -5.26 -7.87
CA TYR A 105 -4.51 -5.84 -9.10
C TYR A 105 -4.60 -4.83 -10.25
N ASN A 106 -4.41 -3.56 -9.90
CA ASN A 106 -4.73 -2.41 -10.74
C ASN A 106 -3.82 -2.23 -11.95
N LYS A 107 -2.52 -2.49 -11.78
CA LYS A 107 -1.49 -2.43 -12.82
C LYS A 107 -0.23 -3.08 -12.26
N ALA A 108 0.36 -3.97 -13.03
CA ALA A 108 1.56 -4.68 -12.68
C ALA A 108 2.73 -3.72 -12.43
N SER A 109 3.54 -4.05 -11.43
CA SER A 109 4.76 -3.33 -11.06
C SER A 109 5.73 -3.21 -12.24
N GLY A 110 5.86 -4.27 -13.04
CA GLY A 110 6.67 -4.28 -14.25
C GLY A 110 6.22 -3.30 -15.34
N PHE A 111 4.99 -2.78 -15.24
CA PHE A 111 4.47 -1.72 -16.12
C PHE A 111 4.48 -0.33 -15.44
N GLY A 112 5.09 -0.21 -14.26
CA GLY A 112 5.13 1.02 -13.48
C GLY A 112 3.89 1.23 -12.61
N GLY A 113 3.05 0.22 -12.41
CA GLY A 113 1.90 0.30 -11.51
C GLY A 113 2.31 0.31 -10.04
N THR A 114 1.48 0.93 -9.21
CA THR A 114 1.61 0.89 -7.74
C THR A 114 0.26 0.55 -7.12
N GLY A 115 0.22 -0.41 -6.20
CA GLY A 115 -1.00 -0.84 -5.53
C GLY A 115 -1.45 0.19 -4.52
N ILE A 116 -0.60 0.49 -3.56
CA ILE A 116 -0.84 1.54 -2.56
C ILE A 116 0.39 2.45 -2.51
N TYR A 117 0.18 3.76 -2.63
CA TYR A 117 1.22 4.77 -2.50
C TYR A 117 0.88 5.73 -1.36
N ILE A 118 1.66 5.69 -0.29
CA ILE A 118 1.66 6.72 0.76
C ILE A 118 2.72 7.76 0.41
N LYS A 119 2.26 8.89 -0.13
CA LYS A 119 3.10 10.02 -0.56
C LYS A 119 3.07 11.12 0.50
N LEU A 120 3.47 10.75 1.71
CA LEU A 120 3.36 11.59 2.90
C LEU A 120 4.60 11.46 3.80
N PRO A 121 5.75 12.02 3.37
CA PRO A 121 7.02 11.82 4.05
C PRO A 121 7.01 12.36 5.49
N GLY A 122 7.34 11.49 6.45
CA GLY A 122 7.48 11.83 7.86
C GLY A 122 6.18 11.88 8.65
N LEU A 123 5.02 11.65 8.02
CA LEU A 123 3.71 11.91 8.63
C LEU A 123 2.69 10.78 8.43
N SER A 124 3.05 9.65 7.81
CA SER A 124 2.09 8.64 7.33
C SER A 124 1.01 8.19 8.33
N GLN A 125 1.37 7.74 9.54
CA GLN A 125 0.45 7.25 10.59
C GLN A 125 -0.61 6.25 10.08
N THR A 126 -0.27 5.48 9.05
CA THR A 126 -1.23 4.68 8.29
C THR A 126 -1.13 3.20 8.66
N ARG A 127 -2.25 2.48 8.61
CA ARG A 127 -2.28 1.03 8.78
C ARG A 127 -2.83 0.37 7.52
N ILE A 128 -2.13 -0.61 6.99
CA ILE A 128 -2.54 -1.45 5.87
C ILE A 128 -2.55 -2.88 6.38
N VAL A 129 -3.72 -3.50 6.50
CA VAL A 129 -3.86 -4.80 7.17
C VAL A 129 -4.75 -5.73 6.37
N ASN A 130 -4.58 -7.05 6.47
CA ASN A 130 -5.47 -8.04 5.83
C ASN A 130 -5.75 -7.76 4.35
N SER A 131 -4.75 -7.29 3.61
CA SER A 131 -4.91 -6.82 2.23
C SER A 131 -4.26 -7.79 1.25
N TYR A 132 -4.48 -7.60 -0.05
CA TYR A 132 -3.92 -8.45 -1.09
C TYR A 132 -3.35 -7.60 -2.24
N MET A 133 -2.06 -7.77 -2.50
CA MET A 133 -1.33 -7.10 -3.59
C MET A 133 -0.97 -8.13 -4.65
N ASP A 134 -1.57 -8.01 -5.84
CA ASP A 134 -1.43 -8.99 -6.93
C ASP A 134 -0.68 -8.34 -8.11
N PHE A 135 0.56 -8.79 -8.35
CA PHE A 135 1.54 -8.21 -9.28
C PHE A 135 1.89 -6.73 -9.04
N THR A 136 1.44 -6.12 -7.95
CA THR A 136 1.65 -4.70 -7.62
C THR A 136 2.09 -4.55 -6.17
N GLY A 137 2.55 -3.38 -5.74
CA GLY A 137 3.20 -3.22 -4.44
C GLY A 137 2.74 -2.01 -3.63
N ILE A 138 3.30 -1.91 -2.43
CA ILE A 138 3.12 -0.80 -1.51
C ILE A 138 4.39 0.07 -1.54
N THR A 139 4.24 1.35 -1.82
CA THR A 139 5.31 2.35 -1.75
C THR A 139 5.00 3.37 -0.67
N VAL A 140 5.96 3.67 0.20
CA VAL A 140 5.81 4.69 1.24
C VAL A 140 7.01 5.62 1.27
N GLU A 141 6.78 6.92 1.25
CA GLU A 141 7.82 7.93 1.46
C GLU A 141 8.06 8.19 2.94
N ASP A 142 9.32 8.15 3.39
CA ASP A 142 9.77 8.42 4.77
C ASP A 142 8.78 7.98 5.88
N PRO A 143 8.54 6.67 6.06
CA PRO A 143 7.44 6.16 6.87
C PRO A 143 7.55 6.52 8.36
N VAL A 144 6.46 7.03 8.94
CA VAL A 144 6.31 7.28 10.39
C VAL A 144 5.03 6.67 10.91
N GLN A 145 5.11 5.87 11.97
CA GLN A 145 3.98 5.17 12.60
C GLN A 145 3.16 4.37 11.58
N LEU A 146 3.86 3.59 10.75
CA LEU A 146 3.28 2.76 9.69
C LEU A 146 3.15 1.31 10.15
N THR A 147 2.01 0.69 9.89
CA THR A 147 1.84 -0.78 10.01
C THR A 147 1.41 -1.36 8.67
N ILE A 148 2.09 -2.43 8.24
CA ILE A 148 1.70 -3.30 7.14
C ILE A 148 1.66 -4.73 7.70
N SER A 149 0.48 -5.31 7.87
CA SER A 149 0.37 -6.66 8.43
C SER A 149 -0.63 -7.57 7.73
N ASP A 150 -0.41 -8.87 7.89
CA ASP A 150 -1.36 -9.91 7.46
C ASP A 150 -1.78 -9.77 5.99
N THR A 151 -0.89 -9.22 5.16
CA THR A 151 -1.12 -8.92 3.75
C THR A 151 -0.48 -9.98 2.89
N PHE A 152 -1.19 -10.43 1.85
CA PHE A 152 -0.68 -11.34 0.85
C PHE A 152 -0.08 -10.57 -0.34
N PHE A 153 1.08 -10.99 -0.82
CA PHE A 153 1.82 -10.38 -1.92
C PHE A 153 2.11 -11.45 -2.99
N LEU A 154 1.48 -11.34 -4.16
CA LEU A 154 1.61 -12.24 -5.31
C LEU A 154 2.40 -11.61 -6.47
N GLY A 155 3.15 -12.43 -7.21
CA GLY A 155 3.56 -12.11 -8.57
C GLY A 155 4.51 -10.91 -8.72
N GLY A 156 5.48 -10.75 -7.84
CA GLY A 156 6.39 -9.60 -7.87
C GLY A 156 5.91 -8.41 -7.06
N ALA A 157 4.88 -8.59 -6.25
CA ALA A 157 4.41 -7.62 -5.28
C ALA A 157 5.49 -7.34 -4.21
N TYR A 158 5.55 -6.08 -3.76
CA TYR A 158 6.66 -5.57 -2.95
C TYR A 158 6.17 -4.61 -1.86
N VAL A 159 7.06 -4.33 -0.90
CA VAL A 159 6.98 -3.16 -0.01
C VAL A 159 8.28 -2.38 -0.16
N VAL A 160 8.18 -1.10 -0.52
CA VAL A 160 9.34 -0.21 -0.71
C VAL A 160 9.17 1.06 0.11
N PHE A 161 10.23 1.41 0.84
CA PHE A 161 10.34 2.70 1.52
C PHE A 161 11.26 3.62 0.73
N LYS A 162 10.70 4.73 0.24
CA LYS A 162 11.44 5.78 -0.48
C LYS A 162 11.97 6.80 0.52
N SER A 163 13.29 6.93 0.56
CA SER A 163 13.95 8.00 1.32
C SER A 163 13.79 9.32 0.56
N VAL A 164 13.04 10.27 1.13
CA VAL A 164 12.95 11.66 0.64
C VAL A 164 13.85 12.55 1.50
N LYS A 165 13.72 12.43 2.82
CA LYS A 165 14.54 13.06 3.86
C LYS A 165 15.28 12.05 4.74
N GLY A 166 15.06 10.75 4.53
CA GLY A 166 15.75 9.68 5.25
C GLY A 166 15.13 9.37 6.62
N VAL A 167 13.81 9.47 6.75
CA VAL A 167 13.11 9.22 8.02
C VAL A 167 12.37 7.89 7.96
N ALA A 168 12.62 7.02 8.93
CA ALA A 168 11.81 5.83 9.19
C ALA A 168 11.64 5.68 10.71
N LYS A 169 10.42 5.79 11.24
CA LYS A 169 10.17 5.76 12.69
C LYS A 169 8.88 5.04 13.05
N GLY A 170 8.96 4.01 13.89
CA GLY A 170 7.78 3.25 14.32
C GLY A 170 7.11 2.55 13.14
N VAL A 171 7.90 1.83 12.35
CA VAL A 171 7.41 1.08 11.19
C VAL A 171 7.33 -0.40 11.55
N SER A 172 6.25 -1.07 11.18
CA SER A 172 6.06 -2.50 11.39
C SER A 172 5.57 -3.14 10.11
N VAL A 173 6.32 -4.11 9.59
CA VAL A 173 5.95 -4.94 8.44
C VAL A 173 5.99 -6.39 8.92
N VAL A 174 4.85 -6.91 9.36
CA VAL A 174 4.79 -8.15 10.16
C VAL A 174 3.71 -9.10 9.65
N ASN A 175 3.91 -10.42 9.81
CA ASN A 175 2.93 -11.45 9.45
C ASN A 175 2.44 -11.43 7.99
N ASN A 176 3.23 -10.87 7.08
CA ASN A 176 2.87 -10.82 5.66
C ASN A 176 3.28 -12.11 4.95
N MET A 177 2.51 -12.51 3.94
CA MET A 177 2.80 -13.67 3.10
C MET A 177 3.25 -13.21 1.71
N PHE A 178 4.43 -13.65 1.26
CA PHE A 178 4.93 -13.38 -0.09
C PHE A 178 4.98 -14.71 -0.85
N SER A 179 4.30 -14.81 -1.99
CA SER A 179 4.39 -15.99 -2.85
C SER A 179 5.65 -15.89 -3.72
N GLY A 180 6.74 -16.47 -3.21
CA GLY A 180 8.05 -16.45 -3.86
C GLY A 180 8.89 -15.27 -3.39
N ILE A 181 9.97 -15.54 -2.64
CA ILE A 181 10.95 -14.53 -2.24
C ILE A 181 12.22 -14.78 -3.05
N SER A 182 12.56 -13.91 -4.01
CA SER A 182 13.82 -14.01 -4.75
C SER A 182 14.94 -13.23 -4.05
N HIS A 183 14.59 -12.16 -3.32
CA HIS A 183 15.52 -11.25 -2.69
C HIS A 183 14.97 -10.72 -1.35
N ALA A 184 15.83 -10.65 -0.33
CA ALA A 184 15.49 -10.06 0.96
C ALA A 184 16.61 -9.10 1.39
N GLN A 185 16.23 -7.88 1.75
CA GLN A 185 17.11 -6.85 2.30
C GLN A 185 16.56 -6.41 3.66
N TYR A 186 17.42 -6.21 4.64
CA TYR A 186 16.96 -5.74 5.95
C TYR A 186 17.93 -4.73 6.55
N SER A 187 17.43 -3.94 7.50
CA SER A 187 18.20 -3.02 8.32
C SER A 187 17.89 -3.29 9.79
N LEU A 188 18.94 -3.34 10.61
CA LEU A 188 18.84 -3.55 12.05
C LEU A 188 19.29 -2.29 12.78
N VAL A 189 18.45 -1.80 13.69
CA VAL A 189 18.74 -0.61 14.51
C VAL A 189 18.79 -1.04 15.98
N SER A 190 19.98 -0.98 16.57
CA SER A 190 20.19 -1.23 18.00
C SER A 190 19.72 -0.02 18.81
N SER A 191 18.91 -0.26 19.84
CA SER A 191 18.48 0.78 20.79
C SER A 191 19.48 1.02 21.92
N THR A 192 20.51 0.17 22.03
CA THR A 192 21.56 0.26 23.02
C THR A 192 22.75 1.06 22.46
N ALA A 193 23.08 2.17 23.10
CA ALA A 193 24.20 3.02 22.70
C ALA A 193 25.52 2.21 22.67
N GLY A 194 26.19 2.22 21.51
CA GLY A 194 27.47 1.51 21.31
C GLY A 194 27.36 0.01 21.05
N ALA A 195 26.16 -0.58 21.02
CA ALA A 195 25.99 -1.99 20.70
C ALA A 195 25.81 -2.22 19.20
N PHE A 196 26.65 -3.09 18.62
CA PHE A 196 26.53 -3.57 17.25
C PHE A 196 26.45 -5.11 17.26
N PRO A 197 25.25 -5.69 17.40
CA PRO A 197 25.09 -7.14 17.41
C PRO A 197 25.50 -7.74 16.06
N ARG A 198 26.18 -8.89 16.06
CA ARG A 198 26.37 -9.63 14.82
C ARG A 198 25.00 -10.15 14.39
N HIS A 199 24.64 -9.88 13.13
CA HIS A 199 23.35 -10.20 12.55
C HIS A 199 23.57 -10.88 11.20
N ALA A 200 22.72 -11.85 10.88
CA ALA A 200 22.77 -12.57 9.62
C ALA A 200 21.35 -12.78 9.09
N LEU A 201 21.15 -12.43 7.81
CA LEU A 201 20.03 -12.96 7.04
C LEU A 201 20.40 -14.37 6.64
N ARG A 202 19.64 -15.35 7.13
CA ARG A 202 19.83 -16.76 6.76
C ARG A 202 18.94 -17.14 5.57
N ASN A 203 19.09 -18.39 5.14
CA ASN A 203 18.50 -18.96 3.92
C ASN A 203 17.03 -18.57 3.68
N ILE A 204 16.72 -18.12 2.47
CA ILE A 204 15.34 -17.86 2.02
C ILE A 204 14.76 -19.18 1.50
N THR A 205 14.42 -20.08 2.42
CA THR A 205 13.73 -21.35 2.08
C THR A 205 12.31 -21.32 2.60
N GLY A 206 11.36 -21.73 1.75
CA GLY A 206 9.94 -21.82 2.15
C GLY A 206 9.29 -20.47 2.44
N ASN A 207 9.78 -19.37 1.85
CA ASN A 207 9.30 -17.99 2.07
C ASN A 207 9.44 -17.49 3.52
N VAL A 208 10.48 -17.91 4.24
CA VAL A 208 10.78 -17.43 5.61
C VAL A 208 12.05 -16.60 5.61
N VAL A 209 11.99 -15.39 6.20
CA VAL A 209 13.15 -14.55 6.49
C VAL A 209 13.51 -14.73 7.96
N VAL A 210 14.72 -15.22 8.24
CA VAL A 210 15.24 -15.41 9.60
C VAL A 210 16.37 -14.42 9.87
N VAL A 211 16.22 -13.63 10.93
CA VAL A 211 17.23 -12.68 11.44
C VAL A 211 17.63 -13.12 12.85
N GLU A 212 18.90 -13.48 13.04
CA GLU A 212 19.45 -13.98 14.31
C GLU A 212 20.58 -13.08 14.83
N SER A 213 20.75 -13.05 16.16
CA SER A 213 21.88 -12.41 16.83
C SER A 213 22.67 -13.42 17.68
N ASP A 214 23.99 -13.24 17.76
CA ASP A 214 24.89 -14.08 18.55
C ASP A 214 24.82 -13.79 20.06
N VAL A 215 24.19 -12.68 20.46
CA VAL A 215 24.00 -12.26 21.85
C VAL A 215 22.61 -11.65 22.06
N PRO A 216 22.04 -11.68 23.27
CA PRO A 216 20.79 -10.97 23.57
C PRO A 216 20.93 -9.46 23.31
N VAL A 217 20.03 -8.88 22.51
CA VAL A 217 20.06 -7.45 22.16
C VAL A 217 18.65 -6.88 22.03
N THR A 218 18.45 -5.64 22.52
CA THR A 218 17.21 -4.88 22.27
C THR A 218 17.35 -4.11 20.96
N ALA A 219 16.74 -4.61 19.89
CA ALA A 219 16.83 -4.04 18.55
C ALA A 219 15.48 -3.98 17.83
N SER A 220 15.38 -3.05 16.89
CA SER A 220 14.31 -3.03 15.88
C SER A 220 14.84 -3.62 14.58
N VAL A 221 14.15 -4.61 14.03
CA VAL A 221 14.48 -5.26 12.75
C VAL A 221 13.49 -4.78 11.70
N PHE A 222 13.99 -4.24 10.59
CA PHE A 222 13.18 -3.85 9.43
C PHE A 222 13.57 -4.73 8.25
N ALA A 223 12.67 -5.62 7.82
CA ALA A 223 12.88 -6.45 6.65
C ALA A 223 12.05 -5.94 5.46
N ALA A 224 12.69 -5.84 4.30
CA ALA A 224 12.09 -5.59 3.00
C ALA A 224 12.39 -6.78 2.11
N VAL A 225 11.38 -7.32 1.44
CA VAL A 225 11.53 -8.42 0.50
C VAL A 225 11.12 -7.93 -0.88
N SER A 226 11.90 -8.30 -1.89
CA SER A 226 11.61 -8.02 -3.29
C SER A 226 11.71 -9.31 -4.10
N GLN A 227 11.08 -9.30 -5.26
CA GLN A 227 11.13 -10.38 -6.23
C GLN A 227 11.93 -9.95 -7.47
#